data_AF-A0A9W6JG32-F1
#
_entry.id   AF-A0A9W6JG32-F1
#
_cell.length_a   1.000
_cell.length_b   1.000
_cell.length_c   1.000
_cell.angle_alpha   90.00
_cell.angle_beta   90.00
_cell.angle_gamma   90.00
#
_symmetry.space_group_name_H-M   'P 1'
#
loop_
_entity.id
_entity.type
_entity.pdbx_description
1 polymer ?
#
loop_
_entity_poly.entity_id
_entity_poly.type
_entity_poly.pdbx_seq_one_letter_code
_entity_poly.pdbx_strand_id
1 'polypeptide(L)'
;MRYGGARRTALGALLLAALAGCSSIGGDQAETAAQAPAAAAPAGQEPGFESLIKRNCPQIEILQGAESYRVYGTPNSNDPFDIRYQANIADTARECSLLGVEAAIRIGVTGRLIVGPKGAPGSVRLPLRIAVLDEKGTPVYSRIHPITVAIPAGQQHADFPHIEDGVVVPIPANRFIGWKIVIGYDPKGAL
;
A
#
# COMPACT_ATOMS: atom_id res chain seq x y z
N MET A 1 22.62 -58.11 -27.78
CA MET A 1 22.85 -58.72 -26.46
C MET A 1 21.80 -58.22 -25.49
N ARG A 2 21.13 -59.14 -24.79
CA ARG A 2 20.07 -58.93 -23.80
C ARG A 2 20.67 -58.74 -22.40
N TYR A 3 19.94 -58.06 -21.50
CA TYR A 3 19.58 -58.36 -20.10
C TYR A 3 19.03 -57.04 -19.52
N GLY A 4 17.81 -56.88 -18.99
CA GLY A 4 16.91 -57.82 -18.31
C GLY A 4 16.88 -57.46 -16.82
N GLY A 5 15.71 -57.14 -16.25
CA GLY A 5 15.57 -57.02 -14.79
C GLY A 5 14.40 -56.16 -14.33
N ALA A 6 13.57 -56.66 -13.43
CA ALA A 6 12.17 -56.27 -13.23
C ALA A 6 11.81 -56.10 -11.74
N ARG A 7 10.78 -55.27 -11.47
CA ARG A 7 9.74 -55.29 -10.40
C ARG A 7 10.15 -55.19 -8.90
N ARG A 8 9.42 -54.37 -8.11
CA ARG A 8 8.27 -54.74 -7.21
C ARG A 8 7.92 -53.63 -6.17
N THR A 9 6.69 -53.12 -6.28
CA THR A 9 5.65 -52.79 -5.25
C THR A 9 6.00 -52.40 -3.79
N ALA A 10 5.33 -51.37 -3.25
CA ALA A 10 4.55 -51.46 -1.98
C ALA A 10 3.60 -50.26 -1.74
N LEU A 11 2.46 -50.57 -1.12
CA LEU A 11 1.32 -49.73 -0.69
C LEU A 11 1.58 -48.90 0.59
N GLY A 12 0.73 -47.90 0.80
CA GLY A 12 0.21 -47.49 2.12
C GLY A 12 0.35 -45.99 2.40
N ALA A 13 -0.53 -45.29 3.13
CA ALA A 13 -1.87 -45.55 3.64
C ALA A 13 -2.45 -44.18 4.05
N LEU A 14 -3.78 -44.02 4.01
CA LEU A 14 -4.52 -42.88 4.57
C LEU A 14 -4.26 -42.72 6.08
N LEU A 15 -4.23 -41.46 6.56
CA LEU A 15 -4.42 -41.12 7.97
C LEU A 15 -5.32 -39.87 8.08
N LEU A 16 -6.59 -40.10 8.40
CA LEU A 16 -7.52 -39.10 8.94
C LEU A 16 -7.25 -38.92 10.44
N ALA A 17 -7.09 -37.67 10.89
CA ALA A 17 -7.03 -37.33 12.30
C ALA A 17 -8.40 -36.82 12.78
N ALA A 18 -9.09 -37.64 13.58
CA ALA A 18 -10.21 -37.23 14.41
C ALA A 18 -9.69 -37.02 15.85
N LEU A 19 -9.82 -35.81 16.39
CA LEU A 19 -9.66 -35.56 17.82
C LEU A 19 -11.03 -35.46 18.48
N ALA A 20 -11.39 -36.51 19.22
CA ALA A 20 -12.41 -36.48 20.26
C ALA A 20 -11.71 -36.81 21.59
N GLY A 21 -11.72 -35.86 22.53
CA GLY A 21 -11.24 -36.05 23.90
C GLY A 21 -12.40 -35.87 24.86
N CYS A 22 -12.73 -36.93 25.58
CA CYS A 22 -13.75 -37.02 26.63
C CYS A 22 -13.03 -37.26 27.96
N SER A 23 -13.51 -36.73 29.08
CA SER A 23 -13.03 -37.09 30.42
C SER A 23 -14.21 -37.34 31.34
N SER A 24 -14.21 -38.50 31.98
CA SER A 24 -15.20 -38.98 32.96
C SER A 24 -14.43 -39.53 34.16
N ILE A 25 -14.77 -39.10 35.40
CA ILE A 25 -15.49 -39.91 36.41
C ILE A 25 -15.29 -39.41 37.86
N GLY A 26 -16.40 -39.25 38.58
CA GLY A 26 -16.67 -39.64 39.99
C GLY A 26 -15.91 -39.03 41.19
N GLY A 27 -16.66 -38.40 42.12
CA GLY A 27 -16.27 -38.26 43.54
C GLY A 27 -16.99 -37.13 44.31
N ASP A 28 -17.87 -37.48 45.24
CA ASP A 28 -18.52 -36.59 46.22
C ASP A 28 -17.53 -36.01 47.26
N GLN A 29 -17.36 -34.69 47.29
CA GLN A 29 -17.00 -33.91 48.48
C GLN A 29 -17.58 -32.50 48.33
N ALA A 30 -18.31 -32.06 49.35
CA ALA A 30 -18.80 -30.71 49.49
C ALA A 30 -17.63 -29.76 49.80
N GLU A 31 -17.38 -28.78 48.93
CA GLU A 31 -16.68 -27.56 49.32
C GLU A 31 -17.06 -26.40 48.39
N THR A 32 -17.35 -25.28 49.03
CA THR A 32 -17.89 -24.02 48.52
C THR A 32 -17.40 -23.65 47.11
N ALA A 33 -18.33 -23.65 46.15
CA ALA A 33 -18.11 -23.05 44.84
C ALA A 33 -18.02 -21.52 44.98
N ALA A 34 -16.82 -21.02 45.21
CA ALA A 34 -16.48 -19.65 44.84
C ALA A 34 -16.46 -19.60 43.31
N GLN A 35 -17.55 -19.12 42.69
CA GLN A 35 -17.52 -18.67 41.31
C GLN A 35 -16.41 -17.63 41.16
N ALA A 36 -15.29 -18.02 40.56
CA ALA A 36 -14.39 -17.04 39.96
C ALA A 36 -15.19 -16.33 38.86
N PRO A 37 -15.30 -14.99 38.89
CA PRO A 37 -16.03 -14.28 37.85
C PRO A 37 -15.30 -14.53 36.53
N ALA A 38 -16.05 -14.97 35.52
CA ALA A 38 -15.60 -14.90 34.14
C ALA A 38 -15.15 -13.45 33.91
N ALA A 39 -13.87 -13.24 33.62
CA ALA A 39 -13.37 -11.94 33.24
C ALA A 39 -14.19 -11.49 32.02
N ALA A 40 -15.02 -10.48 32.23
CA ALA A 40 -15.76 -9.85 31.15
C ALA A 40 -14.74 -9.44 30.09
N ALA A 41 -14.95 -9.87 28.84
CA ALA A 41 -14.30 -9.21 27.71
C ALA A 41 -14.54 -7.70 27.88
N PRO A 42 -13.53 -6.83 27.75
CA PRO A 42 -13.73 -5.41 27.93
C PRO A 42 -14.86 -5.00 26.97
N ALA A 43 -15.92 -4.43 27.53
CA ALA A 43 -16.99 -3.83 26.77
C ALA A 43 -16.35 -2.91 25.73
N GLY A 44 -16.74 -3.06 24.46
CA GLY A 44 -16.11 -2.37 23.34
C GLY A 44 -16.04 -0.87 23.61
N GLN A 45 -14.83 -0.37 23.82
CA GLN A 45 -14.58 1.06 23.88
C GLN A 45 -14.89 1.60 22.48
N GLU A 46 -15.87 2.49 22.35
CA GLU A 46 -16.08 3.18 21.07
C GLU A 46 -14.76 3.87 20.67
N PRO A 47 -14.32 3.73 19.41
CA PRO A 47 -13.08 4.35 18.98
C PRO A 47 -13.15 5.86 19.20
N GLY A 48 -12.18 6.39 19.94
CA GLY A 48 -12.06 7.84 20.14
C GLY A 48 -11.92 8.58 18.81
N PHE A 49 -12.24 9.88 18.81
CA PHE A 49 -12.30 10.69 17.59
C PHE A 49 -11.01 10.59 16.73
N GLU A 50 -9.84 10.66 17.35
CA GLU A 50 -8.56 10.50 16.65
C GLU A 50 -8.41 9.14 15.96
N SER A 51 -8.88 8.05 16.60
CA SER A 51 -8.88 6.71 16.01
C SER A 51 -9.77 6.65 14.76
N LEU A 52 -10.90 7.36 14.76
CA LEU A 52 -11.77 7.47 13.60
C LEU A 52 -11.11 8.25 12.46
N ILE A 53 -10.41 9.34 12.76
CA ILE A 53 -9.65 10.11 11.74
C ILE A 53 -8.54 9.24 11.13
N LYS A 54 -7.78 8.51 11.94
CA LYS A 54 -6.74 7.58 11.45
C LYS A 54 -7.33 6.46 10.59
N ARG A 55 -8.43 5.86 11.04
CA ARG A 55 -9.12 4.77 10.34
C ARG A 55 -9.67 5.20 8.98
N ASN A 56 -10.34 6.35 8.95
CA ASN A 56 -11.02 6.85 7.75
C ASN A 56 -10.16 7.77 6.91
N CYS A 57 -8.89 7.94 7.27
CA CYS A 57 -7.93 8.72 6.52
C CYS A 57 -8.01 8.36 5.01
N PRO A 58 -8.15 9.35 4.12
CA PRO A 58 -8.52 9.14 2.72
C PRO A 58 -7.68 8.07 2.04
N GLN A 59 -8.27 7.14 1.28
CA GLN A 59 -7.48 6.12 0.58
C GLN A 59 -6.66 6.75 -0.55
N ILE A 60 -5.49 6.18 -0.83
CA ILE A 60 -4.69 6.55 -1.99
C ILE A 60 -5.21 5.79 -3.22
N GLU A 61 -5.47 6.53 -4.29
CA GLU A 61 -5.73 6.03 -5.63
C GLU A 61 -4.62 6.53 -6.55
N ILE A 62 -3.96 5.60 -7.25
CA ILE A 62 -3.07 5.96 -8.35
C ILE A 62 -3.94 6.19 -9.59
N LEU A 63 -3.81 7.36 -10.20
CA LEU A 63 -4.63 7.71 -11.36
C LEU A 63 -4.24 6.85 -12.56
N GLN A 64 -5.27 6.26 -13.18
CA GLN A 64 -5.13 5.42 -14.38
C GLN A 64 -4.46 6.19 -15.53
N GLY A 65 -3.42 5.60 -16.10
CA GLY A 65 -2.60 6.18 -17.16
C GLY A 65 -1.52 7.14 -16.67
N ALA A 66 -1.51 7.49 -15.38
CA ALA A 66 -0.52 8.37 -14.74
C ALA A 66 0.34 7.61 -13.71
N GLU A 67 0.19 6.29 -13.59
CA GLU A 67 1.03 5.42 -12.75
C GLU A 67 2.48 5.31 -13.27
N SER A 68 2.66 5.57 -14.56
CA SER A 68 3.96 5.54 -15.23
C SER A 68 4.20 6.80 -16.05
N TYR A 69 5.47 7.15 -16.20
CA TYR A 69 5.91 8.30 -16.97
C TYR A 69 7.10 7.93 -17.83
N ARG A 70 7.04 8.25 -19.12
CA ARG A 70 8.09 7.93 -20.09
C ARG A 70 8.71 9.21 -20.59
N VAL A 71 10.04 9.22 -20.62
CA VAL A 71 10.84 10.26 -21.24
C VAL A 71 11.42 9.68 -22.52
N TYR A 72 11.10 10.29 -23.65
CA TYR A 72 11.58 9.88 -24.96
C TYR A 72 12.82 10.67 -25.38
N GLY A 73 13.61 10.11 -26.29
CA GLY A 73 14.76 10.79 -26.88
C GLY A 73 14.35 11.90 -27.83
N THR A 74 13.29 11.67 -28.59
CA THR A 74 12.75 12.64 -29.55
C THR A 74 11.48 13.30 -29.00
N PRO A 75 11.31 14.63 -29.16
CA PRO A 75 10.07 15.31 -28.78
C PRO A 75 8.85 14.70 -29.48
N ASN A 76 7.74 14.52 -28.75
CA ASN A 76 6.47 13.96 -29.23
C ASN A 76 6.53 12.51 -29.77
N SER A 77 7.63 11.80 -29.53
CA SER A 77 7.72 10.37 -29.85
C SER A 77 6.82 9.53 -28.96
N ASN A 78 6.29 8.45 -29.53
CA ASN A 78 5.58 7.39 -28.82
C ASN A 78 6.20 6.00 -29.09
N ASP A 79 7.36 5.95 -29.74
CA ASP A 79 8.05 4.71 -30.08
C ASP A 79 8.67 4.09 -28.81
N PRO A 80 8.31 2.85 -28.42
CA PRO A 80 8.93 2.16 -27.30
C PRO A 80 10.46 2.04 -27.41
N PHE A 81 11.01 2.01 -28.63
CA PHE A 81 12.45 1.97 -28.87
C PHE A 81 13.13 3.33 -28.75
N ASP A 82 12.38 4.42 -28.56
CA ASP A 82 12.90 5.77 -28.32
C ASP A 82 12.82 6.19 -26.84
N ILE A 83 12.41 5.28 -25.95
CA ILE A 83 12.35 5.56 -24.51
C ILE A 83 13.78 5.71 -23.95
N ARG A 84 14.04 6.85 -23.32
CA ARG A 84 15.25 7.09 -22.53
C ARG A 84 15.07 6.67 -21.09
N TYR A 85 13.92 6.98 -20.50
CA TYR A 85 13.61 6.61 -19.13
C TYR A 85 12.15 6.24 -18.97
N GLN A 86 11.87 5.31 -18.07
CA GLN A 86 10.53 5.00 -17.62
C GLN A 86 10.50 5.06 -16.09
N ALA A 87 9.61 5.87 -15.55
CA ALA A 87 9.29 5.91 -14.13
C ALA A 87 7.98 5.18 -13.87
N ASN A 88 7.87 4.50 -12.74
CA ASN A 88 6.62 3.90 -12.26
C ASN A 88 6.45 4.18 -10.77
N ILE A 89 5.22 4.38 -10.32
CA ILE A 89 4.89 4.35 -8.90
C ILE A 89 4.93 2.87 -8.46
N ALA A 90 5.63 2.58 -7.37
CA ALA A 90 5.85 1.22 -6.88
C ALA A 90 5.09 0.95 -5.58
N ASP A 91 5.10 1.90 -4.65
CA ASP A 91 4.40 1.78 -3.37
C ASP A 91 3.93 3.16 -2.89
N THR A 92 2.90 3.16 -2.04
CA THR A 92 2.33 4.37 -1.47
C THR A 92 1.92 4.15 -0.01
N ALA A 93 2.09 5.17 0.81
CA ALA A 93 1.70 5.15 2.22
C ALA A 93 0.96 6.43 2.60
N ARG A 94 0.06 6.34 3.57
CA ARG A 94 -0.65 7.48 4.15
C ARG A 94 -0.67 7.39 5.66
N GLU A 95 -0.56 8.54 6.30
CA GLU A 95 -0.73 8.70 7.73
C GLU A 95 -1.54 9.97 7.99
N CYS A 96 -2.65 9.85 8.72
CA CYS A 96 -3.40 11.02 9.18
C CYS A 96 -3.19 11.21 10.68
N SER A 97 -3.04 12.45 11.11
CA SER A 97 -2.97 12.84 12.51
C SER A 97 -3.95 13.98 12.79
N LEU A 98 -4.47 14.01 14.03
CA LEU A 98 -5.38 15.05 14.47
C LEU A 98 -4.59 16.31 14.82
N LEU A 99 -5.00 17.45 14.26
CA LEU A 99 -4.46 18.77 14.55
C LEU A 99 -5.60 19.71 14.96
N GLY A 100 -6.15 19.50 16.16
CA GLY A 100 -7.29 20.26 16.66
C GLY A 100 -8.56 20.02 15.85
N VAL A 101 -8.97 20.99 15.04
CA VAL A 101 -10.14 20.89 14.13
C VAL A 101 -9.75 20.51 12.70
N GLU A 102 -8.46 20.38 12.44
CA GLU A 102 -7.87 19.98 11.17
C GLU A 102 -7.23 18.59 11.29
N ALA A 103 -6.94 17.98 10.14
CA ALA A 103 -6.10 16.80 10.06
C ALA A 103 -4.86 17.10 9.22
N ALA A 104 -3.70 16.69 9.72
CA ALA A 104 -2.48 16.64 8.93
C ALA A 104 -2.37 15.27 8.27
N ILE A 105 -2.13 15.26 6.95
CA ILE A 105 -2.01 14.06 6.12
C ILE A 105 -0.58 14.00 5.60
N ARG A 106 0.14 12.94 5.95
CA ARG A 106 1.46 12.65 5.40
C ARG A 106 1.34 11.54 4.37
N ILE A 107 1.88 11.79 3.18
CA ILE A 107 1.74 10.94 2.00
C ILE A 107 3.14 10.51 1.57
N GLY A 108 3.39 9.21 1.61
CA GLY A 108 4.61 8.59 1.10
C GLY A 108 4.37 8.01 -0.29
N VAL A 109 5.30 8.24 -1.20
CA VAL A 109 5.32 7.64 -2.54
C VAL A 109 6.71 7.08 -2.78
N THR A 110 6.80 5.80 -3.10
CA THR A 110 8.02 5.18 -3.61
C THR A 110 7.83 4.93 -5.09
N GLY A 111 8.73 5.46 -5.91
CA GLY A 111 8.79 5.18 -7.32
C GLY A 111 10.08 4.48 -7.71
N ARG A 112 10.09 3.97 -8.93
CA ARG A 112 11.28 3.40 -9.58
C ARG A 112 11.49 4.08 -10.92
N LEU A 113 12.73 4.49 -11.18
CA LEU A 113 13.18 5.02 -12.47
C LEU A 113 14.04 3.96 -13.14
N ILE A 114 13.78 3.68 -14.42
CA ILE A 114 14.44 2.64 -15.20
C ILE A 114 14.99 3.27 -16.49
N VAL A 115 16.21 2.88 -16.86
CA VAL A 115 16.82 3.25 -18.14
C VAL A 115 16.14 2.49 -19.28
N GLY A 116 15.70 3.22 -20.30
CA GLY A 116 15.10 2.64 -21.51
C GLY A 116 16.13 2.33 -22.61
N PRO A 117 15.71 1.77 -23.75
CA PRO A 117 16.61 1.35 -24.84
C PRO A 117 17.52 2.45 -25.42
N LYS A 118 17.09 3.73 -25.34
CA LYS A 118 17.90 4.91 -25.76
C LYS A 118 18.46 5.69 -24.59
N GLY A 119 18.28 5.16 -23.38
CA GLY A 119 18.72 5.79 -22.15
C GLY A 119 20.17 5.46 -21.81
N ALA A 120 20.68 6.21 -20.85
CA ALA A 120 21.91 5.91 -20.13
C ALA A 120 21.74 6.36 -18.67
N PRO A 121 22.57 5.88 -17.73
CA PRO A 121 22.58 6.41 -16.36
C PRO A 121 22.69 7.95 -16.34
N GLY A 122 21.99 8.58 -15.40
CA GLY A 122 21.87 10.03 -15.35
C GLY A 122 20.78 10.50 -14.40
N SER A 123 20.55 11.82 -14.35
CA SER A 123 19.49 12.43 -13.53
C SER A 123 18.27 12.81 -14.36
N VAL A 124 17.08 12.54 -13.83
CA VAL A 124 15.79 12.83 -14.46
C VAL A 124 14.88 13.53 -13.47
N ARG A 125 14.13 14.53 -13.94
CA ARG A 125 13.13 15.24 -13.14
C ARG A 125 11.74 14.70 -13.49
N LEU A 126 11.01 14.22 -12.47
CA LEU A 126 9.69 13.60 -12.59
C LEU A 126 8.61 14.54 -12.03
N PRO A 127 7.50 14.78 -12.74
CA PRO A 127 6.44 15.67 -12.27
C PRO A 127 5.37 14.88 -11.49
N LEU A 128 5.61 14.56 -10.23
CA LEU A 128 4.65 13.80 -9.41
C LEU A 128 3.57 14.74 -8.86
N ARG A 129 2.30 14.53 -9.16
CA ARG A 129 1.19 15.26 -8.55
C ARG A 129 0.57 14.46 -7.41
N ILE A 130 0.24 15.17 -6.34
CA ILE A 130 -0.52 14.67 -5.20
C ILE A 130 -1.70 15.60 -4.99
N ALA A 131 -2.90 15.05 -4.96
CA ALA A 131 -4.14 15.77 -4.70
C ALA A 131 -4.96 15.08 -3.61
N VAL A 132 -5.70 15.85 -2.81
CA VAL A 132 -6.74 15.35 -1.91
C VAL A 132 -8.06 15.86 -2.42
N LEU A 133 -8.98 14.93 -2.67
CA LEU A 133 -10.31 15.21 -3.19
C LEU A 133 -11.35 14.93 -2.10
N ASP A 134 -12.35 15.80 -2.00
CA ASP A 134 -13.51 15.60 -1.14
C ASP A 134 -14.43 14.48 -1.66
N GLU A 135 -15.53 14.21 -0.93
CA GLU A 135 -16.50 13.17 -1.32
C GLU A 135 -17.21 13.43 -2.66
N LYS A 136 -17.11 14.65 -3.21
CA LYS A 136 -17.67 15.04 -4.51
C LYS A 136 -16.62 14.99 -5.63
N GLY A 137 -15.36 14.69 -5.29
CA GLY A 137 -14.23 14.71 -6.21
C GLY A 137 -13.62 16.09 -6.41
N THR A 138 -13.97 17.09 -5.59
CA THR A 138 -13.40 18.44 -5.66
C THR A 138 -12.02 18.46 -5.00
N PRO A 139 -10.98 19.00 -5.65
CA PRO A 139 -9.66 19.11 -5.02
C PRO A 139 -9.69 20.15 -3.90
N VAL A 140 -9.40 19.69 -2.68
CA VAL A 140 -9.14 20.55 -1.52
C VAL A 140 -7.64 20.81 -1.32
N TYR A 141 -6.81 19.96 -1.92
CA TYR A 141 -5.38 20.11 -2.05
C TYR A 141 -4.94 19.55 -3.41
N SER A 142 -4.03 20.22 -4.12
CA SER A 142 -3.37 19.68 -5.31
C SER A 142 -2.06 20.41 -5.56
N ARG A 143 -0.95 19.66 -5.64
CA ARG A 143 0.38 20.20 -5.96
C ARG A 143 1.18 19.25 -6.82
N ILE A 144 2.04 19.83 -7.67
CA ILE A 144 3.04 19.12 -8.46
C ILE A 144 4.38 19.21 -7.74
N HIS A 145 4.97 18.06 -7.47
CA HIS A 145 6.25 17.86 -6.82
C HIS A 145 7.29 17.40 -7.86
N PRO A 146 8.27 18.26 -8.20
CA PRO A 146 9.35 17.89 -9.09
C PRO A 146 10.39 17.03 -8.37
N ILE A 147 10.38 15.72 -8.61
CA ILE A 147 11.33 14.78 -7.98
C ILE A 147 12.53 14.58 -8.89
N THR A 148 13.74 14.88 -8.42
CA THR A 148 14.96 14.59 -9.16
C THR A 148 15.52 13.25 -8.72
N VAL A 149 15.64 12.32 -9.66
CA VAL A 149 16.11 10.95 -9.41
C VAL A 149 17.37 10.72 -10.23
N ALA A 150 18.42 10.21 -9.60
CA ALA A 150 19.69 9.89 -10.25
C ALA A 150 19.90 8.39 -10.32
N ILE A 151 20.20 7.88 -11.52
CA ILE A 151 20.66 6.51 -11.73
C ILE A 151 22.20 6.54 -11.77
N PRO A 152 22.90 5.91 -10.81
CA PRO A 152 24.35 5.85 -10.81
C PRO A 152 24.92 5.10 -12.02
N ALA A 153 26.17 5.40 -12.38
CA ALA A 153 26.87 4.69 -13.44
C ALA A 153 26.90 3.17 -13.17
N GLY A 154 26.68 2.37 -14.22
CA GLY A 154 26.60 0.91 -14.13
C GLY A 154 25.26 0.36 -13.63
N GLN A 155 24.34 1.21 -13.16
CA GLN A 155 22.98 0.80 -12.78
C GLN A 155 22.00 1.02 -13.94
N GLN A 156 20.93 0.22 -13.98
CA GLN A 156 19.84 0.34 -14.96
C GLN A 156 18.54 0.88 -14.36
N HIS A 157 18.49 1.03 -13.04
CA HIS A 157 17.35 1.60 -12.34
C HIS A 157 17.78 2.23 -11.01
N ALA A 158 16.90 3.06 -10.45
CA ALA A 158 17.01 3.57 -9.09
C ALA A 158 15.60 3.71 -8.50
N ASP A 159 15.44 3.30 -7.23
CA ASP A 159 14.23 3.58 -6.46
C ASP A 159 14.36 4.93 -5.77
N PHE A 160 13.24 5.64 -5.64
CA PHE A 160 13.21 6.94 -4.99
C PHE A 160 12.01 7.07 -4.06
N PRO A 161 12.23 7.51 -2.80
CA PRO A 161 11.15 7.91 -1.92
C PRO A 161 10.81 9.39 -2.12
N HIS A 162 9.53 9.72 -1.94
CA HIS A 162 9.04 11.07 -1.75
C HIS A 162 8.04 11.08 -0.60
N ILE A 163 8.16 12.05 0.29
CA ILE A 163 7.21 12.27 1.38
C ILE A 163 6.69 13.69 1.24
N GLU A 164 5.37 13.82 1.16
CA GLU A 164 4.67 15.09 1.29
C GLU A 164 4.02 15.12 2.68
N ASP A 165 4.44 16.06 3.51
CA ASP A 165 3.97 16.26 4.90
C ASP A 165 3.25 17.61 5.09
N GLY A 166 3.12 18.41 4.03
CA GLY A 166 2.50 19.73 4.04
C GLY A 166 0.99 19.76 3.78
N VAL A 167 0.30 18.61 3.83
CA VAL A 167 -1.15 18.54 3.60
C VAL A 167 -1.89 18.70 4.93
N VAL A 168 -2.56 19.83 5.09
CA VAL A 168 -3.45 20.09 6.23
C VAL A 168 -4.83 20.46 5.67
N VAL A 169 -5.86 19.76 6.13
CA VAL A 169 -7.24 19.96 5.67
C VAL A 169 -8.21 20.01 6.85
N PRO A 170 -9.31 20.78 6.76
CA PRO A 170 -10.34 20.78 7.79
C PRO A 170 -10.97 19.39 7.89
N ILE A 171 -11.31 18.94 9.10
CA ILE A 171 -11.98 17.65 9.27
C ILE A 171 -13.43 17.78 8.83
N PRO A 172 -13.88 17.02 7.80
CA PRO A 172 -15.26 17.08 7.35
C PRO A 172 -16.19 16.33 8.32
N ALA A 173 -17.48 16.67 8.30
CA ALA A 173 -18.48 16.05 9.16
C ALA A 173 -18.59 14.52 8.97
N ASN A 174 -18.34 14.04 7.75
CA ASN A 174 -18.30 12.61 7.41
C ASN A 174 -16.99 11.92 7.81
N ARG A 175 -16.05 12.62 8.47
CA ARG A 175 -14.75 12.08 8.92
C ARG A 175 -14.00 11.38 7.79
N PHE A 176 -13.84 12.07 6.66
CA PHE A 176 -13.14 11.62 5.45
C PHE A 176 -13.76 10.43 4.70
N ILE A 177 -14.96 9.97 5.09
CA ILE A 177 -15.67 8.93 4.33
C ILE A 177 -15.97 9.44 2.92
N GLY A 178 -15.44 8.74 1.91
CA GLY A 178 -15.58 9.09 0.48
C GLY A 178 -14.51 10.05 -0.05
N TRP A 179 -13.64 10.59 0.81
CA TRP A 179 -12.48 11.37 0.38
C TRP A 179 -11.39 10.45 -0.16
N LYS A 180 -10.56 10.99 -1.06
CA LYS A 180 -9.44 10.25 -1.63
C LYS A 180 -8.21 11.10 -1.84
N ILE A 181 -7.05 10.46 -1.75
CA ILE A 181 -5.77 11.01 -2.19
C ILE A 181 -5.54 10.47 -3.60
N VAL A 182 -5.32 11.33 -4.59
CA VAL A 182 -4.99 10.93 -5.96
C VAL A 182 -3.53 11.25 -6.24
N ILE A 183 -2.81 10.26 -6.77
CA ILE A 183 -1.38 10.38 -7.10
C ILE A 183 -1.15 9.97 -8.55
N GLY A 184 -0.32 10.71 -9.27
CA GLY A 184 0.07 10.37 -10.62
C GLY A 184 1.14 11.30 -11.19
N TYR A 185 1.81 10.89 -12.25
CA TYR A 185 2.70 11.77 -13.00
C TYR A 185 1.90 12.72 -13.89
N ASP A 186 2.25 14.01 -13.85
CA ASP A 186 1.52 15.05 -14.56
C ASP A 186 2.43 16.05 -15.26
N PRO A 187 2.87 15.76 -16.50
CA PRO A 187 3.72 16.66 -17.27
C PRO A 187 3.00 17.90 -17.77
N LYS A 188 1.66 17.95 -17.73
CA LYS A 188 0.85 19.05 -18.30
C LYS A 188 0.15 19.90 -17.25
N GLY A 189 0.20 19.49 -15.98
CA GLY A 189 -0.55 20.13 -14.90
C GLY A 189 -2.07 19.95 -15.03
N ALA A 190 -2.51 18.85 -15.64
CA ALA A 190 -3.92 18.59 -15.98
C ALA A 190 -4.69 17.81 -14.90
N LEU A 191 -4.01 17.27 -13.89
CA LEU A 191 -4.61 16.53 -12.77
C LEU A 191 -4.97 17.42 -11.57
#